data_AF-A0A5P8YWW9-F1
#
_entry.id   AF-A0A5P8YWW9-F1
#
_cell.length_a   1.000
_cell.length_b   1.000
_cell.length_c   1.000
_cell.angle_alpha   90.00
_cell.angle_beta   90.00
_cell.angle_gamma   90.00
#
_symmetry.space_group_name_H-M   'P 1'
#
loop_
_entity.id
_entity.type
_entity.pdbx_description
1 polymer ?
#
loop_
_entity_poly.entity_id
_entity_poly.type
_entity_poly.pdbx_seq_one_letter_code
_entity_poly.pdbx_strand_id
1 'polypeptide(L)'
;MAAAFDNSHPPQRQAGLMGANMVVPLHAVIEKEIGGVDRDLVFHASGITDLPGEAEFVPEGKVAHLHQLVWEKWPEQAPRMMDMAGRVAAEVFVAHYIPPKARLMLQNMPWSISAWLVGKSARHNAWTFAGSGMFAIQSTSRLALFHNPLALNINADGPCCQYYAAMFEHMFQRLSHRDFTCKEVCCSATGSDHCAFDISL
;
A
#
# COMPACT_ATOMS: atom_id res chain seq x y z
N MET A 1 -11.13 -13.41 38.74
CA MET A 1 -10.33 -12.17 38.78
C MET A 1 -9.93 -11.84 37.36
N ALA A 2 -10.71 -10.97 36.71
CA ALA A 2 -10.59 -10.67 35.28
C ALA A 2 -9.37 -9.77 35.05
N ALA A 3 -8.44 -10.19 34.20
CA ALA A 3 -7.35 -9.35 33.75
C ALA A 3 -7.92 -8.30 32.79
N ALA A 4 -7.83 -7.03 33.19
CA ALA A 4 -8.20 -5.90 32.37
C ALA A 4 -7.30 -5.85 31.14
N PHE A 5 -7.93 -5.84 29.95
CA PHE A 5 -7.26 -5.45 28.72
C PHE A 5 -6.91 -3.97 28.84
N ASP A 6 -5.61 -3.68 28.86
CA ASP A 6 -5.10 -2.32 28.77
C ASP A 6 -5.44 -1.75 27.38
N ASN A 7 -6.40 -0.83 27.36
CA ASN A 7 -6.76 -0.01 26.19
C ASN A 7 -5.86 1.24 26.13
N SER A 8 -4.55 1.06 26.27
CA SER A 8 -3.60 2.13 26.04
C SER A 8 -3.69 2.55 24.57
N HIS A 9 -3.96 3.84 24.37
CA HIS A 9 -4.24 4.45 23.08
C HIS A 9 -3.14 4.10 22.06
N PRO A 10 -3.47 3.83 20.77
CA PRO A 10 -2.43 3.76 19.76
C PRO A 10 -1.65 5.09 19.79
N PRO A 11 -0.31 5.07 19.69
CA PRO A 11 0.50 6.28 19.68
C PRO A 11 -0.09 7.26 18.68
N GLN A 12 -0.19 8.54 19.07
CA GLN A 12 -0.83 9.58 18.28
C GLN A 12 -0.26 9.58 16.86
N ARG A 13 -1.11 9.11 15.93
CA ARG A 13 -0.84 8.95 14.51
C ARG A 13 -0.53 10.33 13.93
N GLN A 14 0.71 10.57 13.52
CA GLN A 14 1.05 11.81 12.81
C GLN A 14 0.49 11.72 11.40
N ALA A 15 -0.63 12.41 11.15
CA ALA A 15 -1.12 12.64 9.80
C ALA A 15 0.01 13.26 8.97
N GLY A 16 0.11 12.88 7.69
CA GLY A 16 1.16 13.40 6.81
C GLY A 16 2.43 12.53 6.71
N LEU A 17 2.47 11.36 7.34
CA LEU A 17 3.57 10.41 7.26
C LEU A 17 3.12 9.06 6.69
N MET A 18 3.99 8.41 5.94
CA MET A 18 3.80 7.04 5.44
C MET A 18 5.02 6.18 5.79
N GLY A 19 4.86 4.86 5.80
CA GLY A 19 5.93 3.93 6.13
C GLY A 19 6.95 3.76 5.00
N ALA A 20 8.14 3.28 5.36
CA ALA A 20 9.20 2.91 4.42
C ALA A 20 8.75 1.92 3.34
N ASN A 21 7.71 1.11 3.61
CA ASN A 21 7.09 0.20 2.66
C ASN A 21 6.46 0.89 1.45
N MET A 22 6.33 2.22 1.43
CA MET A 22 5.86 3.01 0.28
C MET A 22 7.01 3.56 -0.59
N VAL A 23 8.26 3.37 -0.18
CA VAL A 23 9.46 3.96 -0.79
C VAL A 23 10.48 2.90 -1.15
N VAL A 24 10.88 2.06 -0.19
CA VAL A 24 11.95 1.05 -0.34
C VAL A 24 11.68 0.08 -1.48
N PRO A 25 10.45 -0.45 -1.69
CA PRO A 25 10.17 -1.33 -2.82
C PRO A 25 10.43 -0.68 -4.18
N LEU A 26 10.11 0.61 -4.34
CA LEU A 26 10.37 1.33 -5.59
C LEU A 26 11.86 1.51 -5.85
N HIS A 27 12.66 1.76 -4.82
CA HIS A 27 14.12 1.84 -4.97
C HIS A 27 14.68 0.59 -5.64
N ALA A 28 14.35 -0.58 -5.09
CA ALA A 28 14.82 -1.87 -5.62
C ALA A 28 14.27 -2.17 -7.02
N VAL A 29 13.00 -1.83 -7.28
CA VAL A 29 12.38 -2.08 -8.58
C VAL A 29 12.95 -1.17 -9.68
N ILE A 30 13.14 0.12 -9.42
CA ILE A 30 13.69 1.05 -10.42
C ILE A 30 15.15 0.69 -10.72
N GLU A 31 15.95 0.34 -9.70
CA GLU A 31 17.33 -0.12 -9.90
C GLU A 31 17.38 -1.36 -10.81
N LYS A 32 16.45 -2.30 -10.62
CA LYS A 32 16.39 -3.53 -11.40
C LYS A 32 15.88 -3.33 -12.82
N GLU A 33 14.82 -2.54 -13.01
CA GLU A 33 14.12 -2.43 -14.30
C GLU A 33 14.68 -1.31 -15.18
N ILE A 34 15.24 -0.25 -14.59
CA ILE A 34 15.73 0.94 -15.31
C ILE A 34 17.24 1.10 -15.12
N GLY A 35 17.73 1.03 -13.89
CA GLY A 35 19.14 1.15 -13.54
C GLY A 35 19.42 2.10 -12.37
N GLY A 36 20.58 1.93 -11.74
CA GLY A 36 20.95 2.66 -10.52
C GLY A 36 21.06 4.19 -10.68
N VAL A 37 21.56 4.68 -11.82
CA VAL A 37 21.73 6.12 -12.07
C VAL A 37 20.37 6.84 -12.10
N ASP A 38 19.43 6.29 -12.87
CA ASP A 38 18.07 6.82 -12.99
C ASP A 38 17.28 6.73 -11.67
N ARG A 39 17.49 5.64 -10.94
CA ARG A 39 16.98 5.44 -9.59
C ARG A 39 17.47 6.54 -8.64
N ASP A 40 18.76 6.84 -8.63
CA ASP A 40 19.32 7.91 -7.79
C ASP A 40 18.76 9.30 -8.16
N LEU A 41 18.63 9.58 -9.46
CA LEU A 41 18.07 10.85 -9.95
C LEU A 41 16.63 11.07 -9.50
N VAL A 42 15.79 10.03 -9.58
CA VAL A 42 14.37 10.13 -9.18
C VAL A 42 14.22 10.26 -7.67
N PHE A 43 14.99 9.49 -6.89
CA PHE A 43 14.99 9.60 -5.44
C PHE A 43 15.43 10.99 -4.97
N HIS A 44 16.52 11.51 -5.55
CA HIS A 44 16.98 12.86 -5.27
C HIS A 44 15.91 13.91 -5.64
N ALA A 45 15.28 13.81 -6.81
CA ALA A 45 14.23 14.73 -7.25
C ALA A 45 12.98 14.69 -6.35
N SER A 46 12.64 13.52 -5.79
CA SER A 46 11.56 13.38 -4.80
C SER A 46 11.89 13.99 -3.42
N GLY A 47 13.14 14.39 -3.19
CA GLY A 47 13.62 14.88 -1.91
C GLY A 47 13.92 13.78 -0.88
N ILE A 48 14.03 12.53 -1.32
CA ILE A 48 14.42 11.36 -0.50
C ILE A 48 15.91 11.10 -0.78
N THR A 49 16.77 11.68 0.06
CA THR A 49 18.24 11.58 -0.08
C THR A 49 18.80 10.30 0.52
N ASP A 50 18.17 9.81 1.58
CA ASP A 50 18.56 8.62 2.30
C ASP A 50 17.37 7.66 2.33
N LEU A 51 17.66 6.38 2.08
CA LEU A 51 16.63 5.36 2.10
C LEU A 51 16.15 5.17 3.55
N PRO A 52 14.83 5.25 3.82
CA PRO A 52 14.33 5.06 5.18
C PRO A 52 14.58 3.63 5.66
N GLY A 53 14.93 3.50 6.94
CA GLY A 53 14.94 2.21 7.63
C GLY A 53 13.53 1.60 7.75
N GLU A 54 13.43 0.30 8.02
CA GLU A 54 12.15 -0.44 8.00
C GLU A 54 11.07 0.15 8.92
N ALA A 55 11.46 0.69 10.09
CA ALA A 55 10.56 1.31 11.06
C ALA A 55 10.42 2.83 10.90
N GLU A 56 11.10 3.42 9.91
CA GLU A 56 11.11 4.86 9.69
C GLU A 56 9.92 5.31 8.84
N PHE A 57 9.61 6.59 9.00
CA PHE A 57 8.49 7.25 8.36
C PHE A 57 8.98 8.33 7.42
N VAL A 58 8.27 8.49 6.30
CA VAL A 58 8.58 9.48 5.27
C VAL A 58 7.41 10.46 5.15
N PRO A 59 7.66 11.78 5.05
CA PRO A 59 6.63 12.75 4.72
C PRO A 59 5.87 12.36 3.45
N GLU A 60 4.55 12.30 3.52
CA GLU A 60 3.71 11.78 2.45
C GLU A 60 3.87 12.56 1.14
N GLY A 61 4.16 13.87 1.21
CA GLY A 61 4.41 14.69 0.02
C GLY A 61 5.63 14.21 -0.77
N LYS A 62 6.69 13.74 -0.08
CA LYS A 62 7.86 13.15 -0.75
C LYS A 62 7.53 11.80 -1.38
N VAL A 63 6.71 11.00 -0.70
CA VAL A 63 6.25 9.70 -1.21
C VAL A 63 5.37 9.90 -2.45
N ALA A 64 4.39 10.79 -2.38
CA ALA A 64 3.52 11.14 -3.50
C ALA A 64 4.35 11.65 -4.70
N HIS A 65 5.30 12.56 -4.45
CA HIS A 65 6.17 13.07 -5.50
C HIS A 65 7.06 11.98 -6.12
N LEU A 66 7.61 11.06 -5.32
CA LEU A 66 8.34 9.90 -5.85
C LEU A 66 7.46 9.06 -6.79
N HIS A 67 6.24 8.73 -6.37
CA HIS A 67 5.31 7.93 -7.18
C HIS A 67 4.90 8.66 -8.46
N GLN A 68 4.69 9.98 -8.40
CA GLN A 68 4.41 10.82 -9.58
C GLN A 68 5.58 10.81 -10.57
N LEU A 69 6.82 11.01 -10.09
CA LEU A 69 8.01 11.01 -10.94
C LEU A 69 8.20 9.69 -11.71
N VAL A 70 7.81 8.56 -11.11
CA VAL A 70 7.86 7.25 -11.80
C VAL A 70 6.91 7.24 -13.00
N TRP A 71 5.68 7.74 -12.83
CA TRP A 71 4.71 7.85 -13.93
C TRP A 71 5.13 8.86 -14.99
N GLU A 72 5.71 9.99 -14.58
CA GLU A 72 6.14 11.06 -15.49
C GLU A 72 7.35 10.65 -16.34
N LYS A 73 8.35 9.98 -15.75
CA LYS A 73 9.58 9.62 -16.45
C LYS A 73 9.46 8.35 -17.27
N TRP A 74 8.68 7.39 -16.80
CA TRP A 74 8.60 6.06 -17.40
C TRP A 74 7.15 5.61 -17.59
N PRO A 75 6.31 6.36 -18.32
CA PRO A 75 4.88 6.07 -18.43
C PRO A 75 4.57 4.66 -18.98
N GLU A 76 5.43 4.12 -19.85
CA GLU A 76 5.27 2.78 -20.41
C GLU A 76 5.64 1.67 -19.41
N GLN A 77 6.65 1.90 -18.56
CA GLN A 77 7.16 0.92 -17.60
C GLN A 77 6.47 1.04 -16.22
N ALA A 78 5.92 2.21 -15.90
CA ALA A 78 5.33 2.54 -14.61
C ALA A 78 4.25 1.53 -14.18
N PRO A 79 3.28 1.10 -15.02
CA PRO A 79 2.30 0.10 -14.60
C PRO A 79 2.93 -1.18 -14.05
N ARG A 80 3.97 -1.69 -14.72
CA ARG A 80 4.69 -2.90 -14.31
C ARG A 80 5.55 -2.66 -13.06
N MET A 81 6.27 -1.54 -13.00
CA MET A 81 7.08 -1.21 -11.83
C MET A 81 6.23 -0.99 -10.57
N MET A 82 5.08 -0.33 -10.69
CA MET A 82 4.16 -0.11 -9.59
C MET A 82 3.54 -1.42 -9.10
N ASP A 83 3.18 -2.34 -10.01
CA ASP A 83 2.73 -3.69 -9.62
C ASP A 83 3.84 -4.44 -8.85
N MET A 84 5.05 -4.51 -9.40
CA MET A 84 6.18 -5.18 -8.75
C MET A 84 6.49 -4.62 -7.38
N ALA A 85 6.51 -3.28 -7.26
CA ALA A 85 6.80 -2.60 -6.00
C ALA A 85 5.68 -2.82 -4.97
N GLY A 86 4.41 -2.78 -5.40
CA GLY A 86 3.26 -3.08 -4.56
C GLY A 86 3.30 -4.51 -3.99
N ARG A 87 3.66 -5.50 -4.81
CA ARG A 87 3.84 -6.91 -4.35
C ARG A 87 4.94 -7.04 -3.31
N VAL A 88 6.09 -6.40 -3.54
CA VAL A 88 7.20 -6.39 -2.56
C VAL A 88 6.77 -5.69 -1.27
N ALA A 89 6.03 -4.57 -1.37
CA ALA A 89 5.49 -3.87 -0.22
C ALA A 89 4.54 -4.74 0.61
N ALA A 90 3.74 -5.58 -0.04
CA ALA A 90 2.86 -6.53 0.65
C ALA A 90 3.64 -7.61 1.41
N GLU A 91 4.73 -8.14 0.86
CA GLU A 91 5.59 -9.09 1.58
C GLU A 91 6.22 -8.45 2.82
N VAL A 92 6.74 -7.23 2.69
CA VAL A 92 7.25 -6.45 3.82
C VAL A 92 6.15 -6.25 4.86
N PHE A 93 4.96 -5.83 4.44
CA PHE A 93 3.82 -5.63 5.34
C PHE A 93 3.45 -6.91 6.10
N VAL A 94 3.31 -8.03 5.37
CA VAL A 94 2.93 -9.33 5.95
C VAL A 94 3.98 -9.84 6.93
N ALA A 95 5.27 -9.64 6.63
CA ALA A 95 6.37 -10.04 7.50
C ALA A 95 6.41 -9.23 8.80
N HIS A 96 6.20 -7.91 8.71
CA HIS A 96 6.35 -6.99 9.84
C HIS A 96 5.11 -6.91 10.75
N TYR A 97 3.91 -6.87 10.16
CA TYR A 97 2.69 -6.53 10.92
C TYR A 97 1.82 -7.74 11.25
N ILE A 98 2.05 -8.89 10.62
CA ILE A 98 1.21 -10.08 10.81
C ILE A 98 2.04 -11.23 11.39
N PRO A 99 1.86 -11.59 12.67
CA PRO A 99 2.63 -12.67 13.30
C PRO A 99 2.49 -14.01 12.56
N PRO A 100 3.54 -14.87 12.53
CA PRO A 100 3.50 -16.15 11.81
C PRO A 100 2.30 -17.04 12.16
N LYS A 101 1.92 -17.09 13.44
CA LYS A 101 0.75 -17.85 13.92
C LYS A 101 -0.56 -17.29 13.38
N ALA A 102 -0.68 -15.96 13.30
CA ALA A 102 -1.86 -15.32 12.72
C ALA A 102 -1.94 -15.59 11.21
N ARG A 103 -0.82 -15.57 10.49
CA ARG A 103 -0.78 -15.94 9.06
C ARG A 103 -1.29 -17.36 8.83
N LEU A 104 -0.75 -18.33 9.60
CA LEU A 104 -1.18 -19.72 9.50
C LEU A 104 -2.67 -19.89 9.83
N MET A 105 -3.16 -19.19 10.85
CA MET A 105 -4.57 -19.23 11.21
C MET A 105 -5.45 -18.70 10.06
N LEU A 106 -5.10 -17.54 9.48
CA LEU A 106 -5.86 -16.91 8.40
C LEU A 106 -5.89 -17.77 7.13
N GLN A 107 -4.78 -18.45 6.81
CA GLN A 107 -4.67 -19.34 5.65
C GLN A 107 -5.48 -20.63 5.79
N ASN A 108 -5.82 -21.06 7.00
CA ASN A 108 -6.60 -22.27 7.26
C ASN A 108 -8.09 -22.01 7.50
N MET A 109 -8.52 -20.74 7.50
CA MET A 109 -9.92 -20.35 7.65
C MET A 109 -10.65 -20.38 6.30
N PRO A 110 -12.00 -20.49 6.30
CA PRO A 110 -12.79 -20.22 5.10
C PRO A 110 -12.44 -18.85 4.51
N TRP A 111 -12.23 -18.81 3.20
CA TRP A 111 -11.66 -17.64 2.51
C TRP A 111 -12.44 -16.35 2.79
N SER A 112 -13.76 -16.40 2.94
CA SER A 112 -14.61 -15.22 3.17
C SER A 112 -14.39 -14.60 4.56
N ILE A 113 -14.21 -15.44 5.58
CA ILE A 113 -13.88 -14.99 6.95
C ILE A 113 -12.45 -14.45 6.97
N SER A 114 -11.53 -15.17 6.33
CA SER A 114 -10.13 -14.79 6.24
C SER A 114 -9.97 -13.44 5.53
N ALA A 115 -10.61 -13.24 4.37
CA ALA A 115 -10.61 -11.98 3.62
C ALA A 115 -11.08 -10.78 4.47
N TRP A 116 -12.16 -10.96 5.24
CA TRP A 116 -12.64 -9.90 6.14
C TRP A 116 -11.65 -9.58 7.27
N LEU A 117 -11.02 -10.60 7.87
CA LEU A 117 -9.99 -10.42 8.90
C LEU A 117 -8.71 -9.76 8.35
N VAL A 118 -8.31 -10.13 7.13
CA VAL A 118 -7.20 -9.49 6.41
C VAL A 118 -7.51 -8.02 6.17
N GLY A 119 -8.70 -7.68 5.65
CA GLY A 119 -9.14 -6.30 5.50
C GLY A 119 -9.12 -5.53 6.82
N LYS A 120 -9.56 -6.15 7.93
CA LYS A 120 -9.49 -5.55 9.27
C LYS A 120 -8.06 -5.29 9.73
N SER A 121 -7.14 -6.21 9.48
CA SER A 121 -5.73 -6.05 9.80
C SER A 121 -5.08 -4.94 8.96
N ALA A 122 -5.39 -4.89 7.66
CA ALA A 122 -4.98 -3.82 6.77
C ALA A 122 -5.47 -2.46 7.28
N ARG A 123 -6.74 -2.35 7.70
CA ARG A 123 -7.29 -1.13 8.27
C ARG A 123 -6.60 -0.71 9.58
N HIS A 124 -6.25 -1.66 10.43
CA HIS A 124 -5.52 -1.37 11.67
C HIS A 124 -4.13 -0.78 11.39
N ASN A 125 -3.45 -1.31 10.37
CA ASN A 125 -2.10 -0.90 9.96
C ASN A 125 -2.10 0.14 8.82
N ALA A 126 -3.26 0.74 8.51
CA ALA A 126 -3.41 1.61 7.34
C ALA A 126 -2.54 2.87 7.42
N TRP A 127 -2.14 3.29 8.62
CA TRP A 127 -1.20 4.40 8.80
C TRP A 127 0.12 4.21 8.05
N THR A 128 0.52 2.97 7.74
CA THR A 128 1.75 2.66 7.00
C THR A 128 1.66 3.05 5.52
N PHE A 129 0.45 3.05 4.95
CA PHE A 129 0.26 3.22 3.51
C PHE A 129 -0.80 4.25 3.15
N ALA A 130 -1.63 4.73 4.07
CA ALA A 130 -2.71 5.68 3.76
C ALA A 130 -2.28 7.14 3.93
N GLY A 131 -1.19 7.41 4.68
CA GLY A 131 -0.79 8.77 5.02
C GLY A 131 -1.88 9.50 5.82
N SER A 132 -2.20 10.72 5.40
CA SER A 132 -3.34 11.51 5.85
C SER A 132 -4.70 11.00 5.33
N GLY A 133 -4.69 10.07 4.37
CA GLY A 133 -5.87 9.42 3.83
C GLY A 133 -6.56 8.46 4.79
N MET A 134 -7.77 8.04 4.43
CA MET A 134 -8.58 7.10 5.22
C MET A 134 -8.82 5.82 4.45
N PHE A 135 -8.34 4.69 4.99
CA PHE A 135 -8.65 3.36 4.48
C PHE A 135 -9.92 2.81 5.11
N ALA A 136 -10.82 2.30 4.29
CA ALA A 136 -12.10 1.73 4.70
C ALA A 136 -12.34 0.36 4.03
N ILE A 137 -13.09 -0.48 4.73
CA ILE A 137 -13.62 -1.74 4.20
C ILE A 137 -15.08 -1.46 3.90
N GLN A 138 -15.47 -1.38 2.63
CA GLN A 138 -16.86 -1.14 2.23
C GLN A 138 -17.67 -2.42 2.25
N SER A 139 -17.05 -3.54 1.87
CA SER A 139 -17.61 -4.90 1.99
C SER A 139 -16.47 -5.91 2.10
N THR A 140 -16.80 -7.20 2.26
CA THR A 140 -15.80 -8.28 2.26
C THR A 140 -14.99 -8.34 0.97
N SER A 141 -15.54 -7.86 -0.15
CA SER A 141 -14.93 -7.86 -1.48
C SER A 141 -14.59 -6.46 -2.00
N ARG A 142 -14.65 -5.42 -1.16
CA ARG A 142 -14.35 -4.04 -1.61
C ARG A 142 -13.67 -3.21 -0.54
N LEU A 143 -12.51 -2.67 -0.90
CA LEU A 143 -11.69 -1.75 -0.11
C LEU A 143 -11.78 -0.35 -0.70
N ALA A 144 -11.60 0.68 0.13
CA ALA A 144 -11.60 2.08 -0.30
C ALA A 144 -10.49 2.87 0.38
N LEU A 145 -9.90 3.81 -0.36
CA LEU A 145 -8.92 4.77 0.14
C LEU A 145 -9.37 6.20 -0.23
N PHE A 146 -9.80 6.93 0.79
CA PHE A 146 -10.23 8.33 0.68
C PHE A 146 -9.03 9.26 0.88
N HIS A 147 -9.01 10.38 0.16
CA HIS A 147 -7.92 11.37 0.19
C HIS A 147 -6.54 10.71 0.02
N ASN A 148 -6.43 9.78 -0.93
CA ASN A 148 -5.20 9.03 -1.20
C ASN A 148 -4.06 10.00 -1.61
N PRO A 149 -2.99 10.17 -0.81
CA PRO A 149 -1.90 11.10 -1.14
C PRO A 149 -1.26 10.83 -2.50
N LEU A 150 -1.26 9.56 -2.95
CA LEU A 150 -0.64 9.16 -4.21
C LEU A 150 -1.52 9.43 -5.44
N ALA A 151 -2.79 9.77 -5.25
CA ALA A 151 -3.73 10.11 -6.32
C ALA A 151 -4.33 11.51 -6.16
N LEU A 152 -3.97 12.22 -5.08
CA LEU A 152 -4.34 13.63 -4.88
C LEU A 152 -3.59 14.50 -5.88
N ASN A 153 -4.29 15.47 -6.47
CA ASN A 153 -3.77 16.41 -7.46
C ASN A 153 -3.23 15.77 -8.75
N ILE A 154 -3.59 14.52 -9.02
CA ILE A 154 -3.33 13.84 -10.29
C ILE A 154 -4.61 13.88 -11.12
N ASN A 155 -4.50 14.15 -12.42
CA ASN A 155 -5.59 13.98 -13.38
C ASN A 155 -5.18 12.90 -14.37
N ALA A 156 -5.94 11.79 -14.40
CA ALA A 156 -5.66 10.64 -15.24
C ALA A 156 -6.90 10.24 -16.04
N ASP A 157 -6.69 9.70 -17.24
CA ASP A 157 -7.77 9.18 -18.10
C ASP A 157 -8.39 7.87 -17.56
N GLY A 158 -7.71 7.23 -16.60
CA GLY A 158 -8.15 5.98 -15.98
C GLY A 158 -7.50 5.73 -14.63
N PRO A 159 -7.89 4.66 -13.92
CA PRO A 159 -7.37 4.33 -12.60
C PRO A 159 -5.83 4.16 -12.60
N CYS A 160 -5.15 4.80 -11.65
CA CYS A 160 -3.69 4.92 -11.60
C CYS A 160 -3.07 4.48 -10.25
N CYS A 161 -3.81 3.74 -9.41
CA CYS A 161 -3.34 3.23 -8.13
C CYS A 161 -2.83 1.77 -8.22
N GLN A 162 -2.10 1.43 -9.28
CA GLN A 162 -1.58 0.08 -9.53
C GLN A 162 -0.76 -0.45 -8.35
N TYR A 163 -0.01 0.43 -7.66
CA TYR A 163 0.73 0.09 -6.45
C TYR A 163 -0.16 -0.50 -5.36
N TYR A 164 -1.28 0.16 -5.05
CA TYR A 164 -2.23 -0.32 -4.03
C TYR A 164 -2.98 -1.56 -4.50
N ALA A 165 -3.37 -1.62 -5.78
CA ALA A 165 -4.02 -2.79 -6.32
C ALA A 165 -3.14 -4.05 -6.13
N ALA A 166 -1.87 -3.97 -6.52
CA ALA A 166 -0.91 -5.06 -6.37
C ALA A 166 -0.57 -5.37 -4.90
N MET A 167 -0.42 -4.34 -4.07
CA MET A 167 -0.19 -4.52 -2.63
C MET A 167 -1.36 -5.25 -1.95
N PHE A 168 -2.60 -4.84 -2.23
CA PHE A 168 -3.78 -5.49 -1.66
C PHE A 168 -3.98 -6.89 -2.22
N GLU A 169 -3.86 -7.09 -3.54
CA GLU A 169 -3.91 -8.41 -4.15
C GLU A 169 -2.96 -9.37 -3.43
N HIS A 170 -1.68 -8.99 -3.36
CA HIS A 170 -0.66 -9.88 -2.84
C HIS A 170 -0.81 -10.11 -1.33
N MET A 171 -1.22 -9.09 -0.57
CA MET A 171 -1.54 -9.26 0.85
C MET A 171 -2.66 -10.30 1.07
N PHE A 172 -3.73 -10.25 0.27
CA PHE A 172 -4.82 -11.23 0.35
C PHE A 172 -4.38 -12.62 -0.12
N GLN A 173 -3.54 -12.71 -1.16
CA GLN A 173 -2.95 -13.96 -1.60
C GLN A 173 -2.10 -14.62 -0.51
N ARG A 174 -1.32 -13.82 0.21
CA ARG A 174 -0.40 -14.30 1.24
C ARG A 174 -1.10 -14.67 2.54
N LEU A 175 -2.19 -14.01 2.88
CA LEU A 175 -2.87 -14.21 4.16
C LEU A 175 -4.15 -15.05 4.07
N SER A 176 -4.76 -15.14 2.89
CA SER A 176 -6.07 -15.78 2.72
C SER A 176 -6.03 -16.93 1.71
N HIS A 177 -5.99 -16.64 0.41
CA HIS A 177 -5.98 -17.66 -0.64
C HIS A 177 -5.20 -17.16 -1.87
N ARG A 178 -4.31 -17.99 -2.41
CA ARG A 178 -3.38 -17.58 -3.48
C ARG A 178 -4.01 -17.09 -4.78
N ASP A 179 -5.29 -17.43 -5.02
CA ASP A 179 -6.00 -17.11 -6.27
C ASP A 179 -6.77 -15.77 -6.18
N PHE A 180 -6.68 -15.04 -5.05
CA PHE A 180 -7.28 -13.71 -4.95
C PHE A 180 -6.69 -12.75 -6.00
N THR A 181 -7.55 -11.93 -6.59
CA THR A 181 -7.20 -10.82 -7.47
C THR A 181 -7.71 -9.50 -6.92
N CYS A 182 -7.03 -8.40 -7.23
CA CYS A 182 -7.47 -7.05 -6.88
C CYS A 182 -7.55 -6.16 -8.12
N LYS A 183 -8.67 -5.48 -8.32
CA LYS A 183 -8.83 -4.50 -9.40
C LYS A 183 -9.28 -3.15 -8.85
N GLU A 184 -8.58 -2.09 -9.24
CA GLU A 184 -9.08 -0.74 -9.01
C GLU A 184 -10.27 -0.45 -9.95
N VAL A 185 -11.41 -0.08 -9.36
CA VAL A 185 -12.68 0.13 -10.10
C VAL A 185 -13.11 1.58 -10.11
N CYS A 186 -12.62 2.40 -9.19
CA CYS A 186 -12.71 3.86 -9.24
C CYS A 186 -11.46 4.48 -8.63
N CYS A 187 -11.15 5.71 -9.04
CA CYS A 187 -9.93 6.41 -8.64
C CYS A 187 -10.21 7.89 -8.38
N SER A 188 -9.58 8.46 -7.35
CA SER A 188 -9.69 9.91 -7.12
C SER A 188 -9.02 10.73 -8.21
N ALA A 189 -7.98 10.19 -8.86
CA ALA A 189 -7.31 10.84 -9.99
C ALA A 189 -8.19 10.94 -11.25
N THR A 190 -9.28 10.16 -11.31
CA THR A 190 -10.28 10.22 -12.40
C THR A 190 -11.52 11.01 -11.99
N GLY A 191 -11.45 11.79 -10.90
CA GLY A 191 -12.55 12.61 -10.39
C GLY A 191 -13.54 11.92 -9.45
N SER A 192 -13.25 10.69 -8.99
CA SER A 192 -14.08 10.03 -7.97
C SER A 192 -13.76 10.55 -6.55
N ASP A 193 -14.69 10.38 -5.60
CA ASP A 193 -14.45 10.80 -4.20
C ASP A 193 -13.35 9.99 -3.48
N HIS A 194 -13.05 8.80 -3.99
CA HIS A 194 -12.06 7.88 -3.42
C HIS A 194 -11.55 6.89 -4.48
N CYS A 195 -10.47 6.20 -4.13
CA CYS A 195 -10.01 5.03 -4.88
C CYS A 195 -10.68 3.78 -4.29
N ALA A 196 -11.29 2.92 -5.10
CA ALA A 196 -11.89 1.66 -4.63
C ALA A 196 -11.31 0.45 -5.38
N PHE A 197 -11.18 -0.63 -4.63
CA PHE A 197 -10.51 -1.84 -5.04
C PHE A 197 -11.40 -3.05 -4.78
N ASP A 198 -11.77 -3.75 -5.85
CA ASP A 198 -12.53 -4.99 -5.79
C ASP A 198 -11.61 -6.17 -5.58
N ILE A 199 -11.91 -6.98 -4.58
CA ILE A 199 -11.20 -8.20 -4.22
C ILE A 199 -12.10 -9.38 -4.58
N SER A 200 -11.60 -10.27 -5.42
CA SER A 200 -12.32 -11.47 -5.88
C SER A 200 -11.43 -12.70 -5.84
N LEU A 201 -12.06 -13.86 -5.68
CA LEU A 201 -11.44 -15.18 -5.76
C LEU A 201 -11.93 -15.91 -7.00
#